data_AF-A0A158ASL5-F1
#
_entry.id   AF-A0A158ASL5-F1
#
_cell.length_a   1.000
_cell.length_b   1.000
_cell.length_c   1.000
_cell.angle_alpha   90.00
_cell.angle_beta   90.00
_cell.angle_gamma   90.00
#
_symmetry.space_group_name_H-M   'P 1'
#
loop_
_entity.id
_entity.type
_entity.pdbx_description
1 polymer ?
#
loop_
_entity_poly.entity_id
_entity_poly.type
_entity_poly.pdbx_seq_one_letter_code
_entity_poly.pdbx_strand_id
1 'polypeptide(L)'
;MLYLIEDATPEPAQFGALPALFAQTLNAELRCAGVHFDEQRFPDAHQHVTADGRLVATGLLWRTRTGLPDAGEPCHEIFALAHTRDIVLLVQSFDAFPTQCAEDVEMLRVVHEADRAQLVEDGSGVVLQAHRDRYGRWRSTEEPASRASGPSVTIALIGRECDQHQQYPATLAALGDAADALGFDLDVRFIAAQDIDCDNAETLLADARGILLPGGADMARVAGQIEAARFGWLASIPVAGFSLGMQSMATAIARLALKSDEIGMTDAQPDARVASFEPIHVGDDGALLHRVGLRPISPVPGSRIAAMLDAQPSVLCNHRYRLNPALEAPLATLGVIVSAHDESGSIAEAIEADKHPFFAGMQGHPELSSRDGAPHPLLIAFLEAAARRS
;
A
#
# COMPACT_ATOMS: atom_id res chain seq x y z
N MET A 1 -19.07 22.83 -13.48
CA MET A 1 -18.51 23.77 -12.49
C MET A 1 -17.07 23.38 -12.20
N LEU A 2 -16.17 24.35 -11.96
CA LEU A 2 -14.81 24.07 -11.46
C LEU A 2 -14.75 24.32 -9.95
N TYR A 3 -14.40 23.30 -9.19
CA TYR A 3 -14.12 23.38 -7.76
C TYR A 3 -12.61 23.35 -7.55
N LEU A 4 -12.00 24.48 -7.20
CA LEU A 4 -10.60 24.57 -6.84
C LEU A 4 -10.45 24.33 -5.33
N ILE A 5 -9.84 23.21 -4.96
CA ILE A 5 -9.71 22.81 -3.56
C ILE A 5 -8.24 22.86 -3.13
N GLU A 6 -7.95 23.67 -2.11
CA GLU A 6 -6.65 23.70 -1.45
C GLU A 6 -6.62 22.69 -0.30
N ASP A 7 -5.63 21.80 -0.31
CA ASP A 7 -5.27 20.94 0.82
C ASP A 7 -3.82 21.19 1.20
N ALA A 8 -3.62 22.05 2.19
CA ALA A 8 -2.30 22.47 2.67
C ALA A 8 -1.71 21.52 3.72
N THR A 9 -2.27 20.31 3.89
CA THR A 9 -1.74 19.35 4.86
C THR A 9 -0.26 19.04 4.59
N PRO A 10 0.59 19.03 5.62
CA PRO A 10 1.97 18.62 5.46
C PRO A 10 2.11 17.09 5.38
N GLU A 11 1.03 16.34 5.66
CA GLU A 11 1.06 14.87 5.77
C GLU A 11 0.58 14.21 4.46
N PRO A 12 1.47 13.54 3.71
CA PRO A 12 1.14 12.93 2.42
C PRO A 12 -0.06 11.99 2.47
N ALA A 13 -0.21 11.22 3.55
CA ALA A 13 -1.30 10.26 3.70
C ALA A 13 -2.68 10.90 3.85
N GLN A 14 -2.77 12.15 4.30
CA GLN A 14 -4.04 12.84 4.47
C GLN A 14 -4.45 13.64 3.23
N PHE A 15 -3.47 13.98 2.38
CA PHE A 15 -3.66 14.85 1.23
C PHE A 15 -4.68 14.27 0.23
N GLY A 16 -5.69 15.07 -0.11
CA GLY A 16 -6.69 14.70 -1.12
C GLY A 16 -7.83 13.82 -0.63
N ALA A 17 -7.89 13.47 0.67
CA ALA A 17 -8.97 12.67 1.25
C ALA A 17 -10.36 13.33 1.10
N LEU A 18 -10.50 14.56 1.58
CA LEU A 18 -11.75 15.32 1.46
C LEU A 18 -12.11 15.66 0.02
N PRO A 19 -11.17 16.14 -0.83
CA PRO A 19 -11.41 16.31 -2.26
C PRO A 19 -11.94 15.06 -2.95
N ALA A 20 -11.43 13.86 -2.60
CA ALA A 20 -11.91 12.60 -3.16
C ALA A 20 -13.34 12.25 -2.72
N LEU A 21 -13.67 12.47 -1.44
CA LEU A 21 -15.03 12.29 -0.93
C LEU A 21 -16.01 13.29 -1.58
N PHE A 22 -15.61 14.56 -1.69
CA PHE A 22 -16.41 15.60 -2.31
C PHE A 22 -16.65 15.32 -3.79
N ALA A 23 -15.60 14.97 -4.54
CA ALA A 23 -15.73 14.57 -5.94
C ALA A 23 -16.66 13.37 -6.13
N GLN A 24 -16.62 12.40 -5.21
CA GLN A 24 -17.56 11.26 -5.22
C GLN A 24 -19.02 11.73 -5.06
N THR A 25 -19.30 12.67 -4.15
CA THR A 25 -20.67 13.20 -3.95
C THR A 25 -21.23 13.91 -5.17
N LEU A 26 -20.36 14.56 -5.94
CA LEU A 26 -20.73 15.28 -7.17
C LEU A 26 -20.69 14.39 -8.41
N ASN A 27 -20.17 13.16 -8.31
CA ASN A 27 -19.75 12.36 -9.48
C ASN A 27 -18.83 13.16 -10.43
N ALA A 28 -17.94 13.97 -9.83
CA ALA A 28 -17.04 14.87 -10.53
C ALA A 28 -15.69 14.21 -10.82
N GLU A 29 -15.02 14.71 -11.85
CA GLU A 29 -13.65 14.30 -12.15
C GLU A 29 -12.68 14.98 -11.18
N LEU A 30 -11.95 14.20 -10.37
CA LEU A 30 -10.86 14.73 -9.56
C LEU A 30 -9.60 14.86 -10.43
N ARG A 31 -8.87 15.96 -10.29
CA ARG A 31 -7.53 16.17 -10.85
C ARG A 31 -6.64 16.79 -9.78
N CYS A 32 -5.35 16.53 -9.85
CA CYS A 32 -4.39 17.04 -8.87
C CYS A 32 -3.27 17.77 -9.60
N ALA A 33 -3.01 19.02 -9.23
CA ALA A 33 -1.78 19.70 -9.63
C ALA A 33 -0.56 19.10 -8.92
N GLY A 34 0.63 19.34 -9.45
CA GLY A 34 1.88 18.89 -8.84
C GLY A 34 1.96 19.31 -7.38
N VAL A 35 2.26 18.35 -6.51
CA VAL A 35 2.36 18.51 -5.05
C VAL A 35 3.77 18.13 -4.63
N HIS A 36 4.30 18.81 -3.61
CA HIS A 36 5.63 18.54 -3.08
C HIS A 36 5.56 18.35 -1.57
N PHE A 37 6.13 17.27 -1.07
CA PHE A 37 6.26 17.00 0.36
C PHE A 37 7.73 17.01 0.80
N ASP A 38 7.95 17.18 2.10
CA ASP A 38 9.28 17.04 2.68
C ASP A 38 9.71 15.56 2.65
N GLU A 39 10.47 15.17 1.62
CA GLU A 39 10.96 13.80 1.44
C GLU A 39 11.98 13.38 2.50
N GLN A 40 12.60 14.32 3.23
CA GLN A 40 13.47 13.96 4.36
C GLN A 40 12.63 13.46 5.54
N ARG A 41 11.46 14.09 5.75
CA ARG A 41 10.49 13.64 6.75
C ARG A 41 9.67 12.45 6.28
N PHE A 42 9.31 12.42 5.00
CA PHE A 42 8.40 11.45 4.40
C PHE A 42 9.00 10.81 3.13
N PRO A 43 9.96 9.86 3.28
CA PRO A 43 10.66 9.27 2.13
C PRO A 43 9.74 8.50 1.17
N ASP A 44 8.57 8.05 1.63
CA ASP A 44 7.57 7.36 0.81
C ASP A 44 6.43 8.29 0.32
N ALA A 45 6.56 9.62 0.42
CA ALA A 45 5.48 10.56 0.09
C ALA A 45 4.93 10.41 -1.34
N HIS A 46 5.75 9.92 -2.28
CA HIS A 46 5.41 9.72 -3.70
C HIS A 46 5.51 8.25 -4.13
N GLN A 47 5.00 7.31 -3.31
CA GLN A 47 5.04 5.87 -3.62
C GLN A 47 3.71 5.30 -4.13
N HIS A 48 2.64 6.10 -4.23
CA HIS A 48 1.41 5.62 -4.87
C HIS A 48 1.61 5.55 -6.37
N VAL A 49 1.44 4.34 -6.93
CA VAL A 49 1.57 4.10 -8.36
C VAL A 49 0.19 4.01 -9.00
N THR A 50 -0.01 4.79 -10.05
CA THR A 50 -1.23 4.77 -10.87
C THR A 50 -1.18 3.62 -11.89
N ALA A 51 -2.32 3.24 -12.44
CA ALA A 51 -2.40 2.17 -13.43
C ALA A 51 -1.55 2.42 -14.68
N ASP A 52 -1.38 3.68 -15.09
CA ASP A 52 -0.54 4.11 -16.21
C ASP A 52 0.95 4.27 -15.85
N GLY A 53 1.33 3.98 -14.61
CA GLY A 53 2.74 3.89 -14.19
C GLY A 53 3.36 5.20 -13.72
N ARG A 54 2.57 6.20 -13.33
CA ARG A 54 3.07 7.41 -12.68
C ARG A 54 3.19 7.19 -11.17
N LEU A 55 4.19 7.83 -10.57
CA LEU A 55 4.35 7.91 -9.13
C LEU A 55 3.76 9.24 -8.65
N VAL A 56 2.81 9.17 -7.74
CA VAL A 56 2.08 10.33 -7.24
C VAL A 56 2.02 10.32 -5.71
N ALA A 57 1.56 11.42 -5.13
CA ALA A 57 1.39 11.54 -3.69
C ALA A 57 0.54 10.41 -3.12
N THR A 58 0.96 9.86 -1.98
CA THR A 58 0.34 8.68 -1.36
C THR A 58 -1.12 8.89 -0.98
N GLY A 59 -1.50 10.08 -0.54
CA GLY A 59 -2.89 10.43 -0.22
C GLY A 59 -3.84 10.40 -1.42
N LEU A 60 -3.32 10.45 -2.66
CA LEU A 60 -4.16 10.26 -3.85
C LEU A 60 -4.75 8.84 -3.95
N LEU A 61 -4.32 7.92 -3.09
CA LEU A 61 -5.03 6.67 -2.82
C LEU A 61 -6.52 6.87 -2.54
N TRP A 62 -6.92 7.92 -1.81
CA TRP A 62 -8.32 8.09 -1.39
C TRP A 62 -9.29 8.21 -2.57
N ARG A 63 -8.80 8.70 -3.70
CA ARG A 63 -9.51 8.74 -4.97
C ARG A 63 -9.85 7.34 -5.50
N THR A 64 -8.87 6.46 -5.60
CA THR A 64 -9.11 5.11 -6.14
C THR A 64 -10.00 4.30 -5.22
N ARG A 65 -9.93 4.59 -3.92
CA ARG A 65 -10.80 3.99 -2.89
C ARG A 65 -12.23 4.50 -2.92
N THR A 66 -12.49 5.74 -3.38
CA THR A 66 -13.85 6.24 -3.61
C THR A 66 -14.46 5.79 -4.95
N GLY A 67 -13.74 4.95 -5.70
CA GLY A 67 -14.19 4.41 -6.99
C GLY A 67 -13.96 5.35 -8.18
N LEU A 68 -13.30 6.49 -7.96
CA LEU A 68 -12.91 7.40 -9.03
C LEU A 68 -11.70 6.82 -9.80
N PRO A 69 -11.68 6.85 -11.14
CA PRO A 69 -10.55 6.37 -11.96
C PRO A 69 -9.32 7.25 -11.73
N ASP A 70 -8.08 6.79 -11.93
CA ASP A 70 -6.84 7.53 -11.64
C ASP A 70 -6.74 8.98 -12.16
N ALA A 71 -5.91 9.79 -11.49
CA ALA A 71 -5.78 11.22 -11.73
C ALA A 71 -5.12 11.55 -13.06
N GLY A 72 -5.87 12.18 -13.96
CA GLY A 72 -5.26 12.97 -15.02
C GLY A 72 -4.55 14.19 -14.43
N GLU A 73 -3.40 14.55 -15.00
CA GLU A 73 -2.78 15.85 -14.71
C GLU A 73 -3.74 16.99 -15.11
N PRO A 74 -3.62 18.18 -14.49
CA PRO A 74 -4.33 19.35 -14.95
C PRO A 74 -3.89 19.63 -16.39
N CYS A 75 -4.84 19.68 -17.31
CA CYS A 75 -4.56 20.09 -18.68
C CYS A 75 -4.83 21.59 -18.83
N HIS A 76 -4.18 22.21 -19.81
CA HIS A 76 -4.44 23.60 -20.18
C HIS A 76 -5.92 23.88 -20.53
N GLU A 77 -6.67 22.83 -20.89
CA GLU A 77 -8.10 22.88 -21.21
C GLU A 77 -9.03 22.71 -19.99
N ILE A 78 -8.52 22.70 -18.74
CA ILE A 78 -9.34 22.38 -17.56
C ILE A 78 -10.55 23.31 -17.41
N PHE A 79 -10.40 24.60 -17.72
CA PHE A 79 -11.51 25.54 -17.75
C PHE A 79 -12.54 25.17 -18.83
N ALA A 80 -12.09 24.81 -20.03
CA ALA A 80 -13.00 24.37 -21.10
C ALA A 80 -13.76 23.09 -20.71
N LEU A 81 -13.08 22.14 -20.07
CA LEU A 81 -13.73 20.92 -19.56
C LEU A 81 -14.79 21.25 -18.49
N ALA A 82 -14.52 22.20 -17.59
CA ALA A 82 -15.42 22.60 -16.51
C ALA A 82 -16.75 23.21 -16.97
N HIS A 83 -16.83 23.67 -18.24
CA HIS A 83 -18.09 24.10 -18.87
C HIS A 83 -19.00 22.91 -19.25
N THR A 84 -18.44 21.70 -19.34
CA THR A 84 -19.16 20.50 -19.82
C THR A 84 -19.45 19.49 -18.73
N ARG A 85 -18.73 19.54 -17.61
CA ARG A 85 -18.82 18.61 -16.49
C ARG A 85 -18.27 19.23 -15.22
N ASP A 86 -18.54 18.62 -14.09
CA ASP A 86 -17.96 19.03 -12.81
C ASP A 86 -16.55 18.49 -12.65
N ILE A 87 -15.64 19.38 -12.23
CA ILE A 87 -14.22 19.08 -12.04
C ILE A 87 -13.82 19.57 -10.67
N VAL A 88 -13.22 18.67 -9.89
CA VAL A 88 -12.51 19.02 -8.67
C VAL A 88 -11.03 19.10 -9.00
N LEU A 89 -10.44 20.29 -8.91
CA LEU A 89 -9.01 20.51 -9.05
C LEU A 89 -8.39 20.67 -7.66
N LEU A 90 -7.63 19.67 -7.24
CA LEU A 90 -6.85 19.67 -6.00
C LEU A 90 -5.51 20.37 -6.22
N VAL A 91 -5.20 21.31 -5.34
CA VAL A 91 -3.92 22.03 -5.27
C VAL A 91 -3.40 22.05 -3.83
N GLN A 92 -2.09 22.17 -3.66
CA GLN A 92 -1.47 22.33 -2.33
C GLN A 92 -1.54 23.78 -1.82
N SER A 93 -1.60 24.73 -2.75
CA SER A 93 -1.80 26.15 -2.49
C SER A 93 -2.55 26.75 -3.68
N PHE A 94 -3.47 27.69 -3.43
CA PHE A 94 -4.12 28.43 -4.51
C PHE A 94 -3.13 29.20 -5.39
N ASP A 95 -1.97 29.59 -4.87
CA ASP A 95 -0.94 30.29 -5.65
C ASP A 95 -0.37 29.43 -6.79
N ALA A 96 -0.49 28.10 -6.68
CA ALA A 96 -0.04 27.16 -7.70
C ALA A 96 -0.94 27.14 -8.95
N PHE A 97 -2.10 27.81 -8.91
CA PHE A 97 -3.07 27.78 -10.01
C PHE A 97 -3.65 29.17 -10.30
N PRO A 98 -3.42 29.75 -11.50
CA PRO A 98 -3.91 31.08 -11.82
C PRO A 98 -5.42 31.09 -12.03
N THR A 99 -6.17 31.69 -11.10
CA THR A 99 -7.64 31.80 -11.14
C THR A 99 -8.16 33.13 -11.70
N GLN A 100 -7.26 34.09 -11.97
CA GLN A 100 -7.61 35.49 -12.30
C GLN A 100 -8.42 35.69 -13.59
N CYS A 101 -8.69 34.63 -14.36
CA CYS A 101 -9.36 34.71 -15.67
C CYS A 101 -10.60 33.81 -15.79
N ALA A 102 -11.09 33.20 -14.71
CA ALA A 102 -12.19 32.24 -14.79
C ALA A 102 -13.46 32.76 -14.09
N GLU A 103 -14.57 32.78 -14.81
CA GLU A 103 -15.84 33.36 -14.34
C GLU A 103 -16.69 32.40 -13.46
N ASP A 104 -16.32 31.12 -13.32
CA ASP A 104 -17.09 30.12 -12.55
C ASP A 104 -16.16 29.14 -11.80
N VAL A 105 -15.50 29.63 -10.74
CA VAL A 105 -14.63 28.82 -9.87
C VAL A 105 -15.08 28.94 -8.42
N GLU A 106 -15.49 27.82 -7.83
CA GLU A 106 -15.70 27.72 -6.40
C GLU A 106 -14.37 27.36 -5.72
N MET A 107 -13.98 28.15 -4.71
CA MET A 107 -12.73 27.95 -3.98
C MET A 107 -13.02 27.38 -2.60
N LEU A 108 -12.45 26.22 -2.31
CA LEU A 108 -12.67 25.49 -1.06
C LEU A 108 -11.33 25.18 -0.39
N ARG A 109 -11.30 25.18 0.93
CA ARG A 109 -10.11 24.80 1.71
C ARG A 109 -10.40 23.59 2.58
N VAL A 110 -9.43 22.69 2.66
CA VAL A 110 -9.43 21.59 3.61
C VAL A 110 -8.83 22.07 4.93
N VAL A 111 -9.59 21.92 6.02
CA VAL A 111 -9.15 22.20 7.39
C VAL A 111 -9.07 20.87 8.13
N HIS A 112 -7.85 20.46 8.50
CA HIS A 112 -7.60 19.25 9.28
C HIS A 112 -7.57 19.54 10.78
N GLU A 113 -8.29 18.72 11.56
CA GLU A 113 -8.42 18.77 13.02
C GLU A 113 -8.25 17.37 13.61
N ALA A 114 -7.01 16.95 13.85
CA ALA A 114 -6.66 15.63 14.40
C ALA A 114 -7.23 14.43 13.61
N ASP A 115 -8.37 13.89 14.04
CA ASP A 115 -9.09 12.78 13.41
C ASP A 115 -10.30 13.25 12.57
N ARG A 116 -10.49 14.56 12.43
CA ARG A 116 -11.56 15.18 11.64
C ARG A 116 -10.96 16.08 10.57
N ALA A 117 -11.70 16.27 9.50
CA ALA A 117 -11.38 17.30 8.52
C ALA A 117 -12.67 17.87 7.92
N GLN A 118 -12.61 19.14 7.55
CA GLN A 118 -13.72 19.90 6.99
C GLN A 118 -13.32 20.52 5.66
N LEU A 119 -14.23 20.47 4.70
CA LEU A 119 -14.12 21.22 3.46
C LEU A 119 -14.94 22.50 3.64
N VAL A 120 -14.30 23.66 3.55
CA VAL A 120 -14.89 24.95 3.89
C VAL A 120 -14.87 25.85 2.66
N GLU A 121 -15.99 26.52 2.41
CA GLU A 121 -16.08 27.63 1.45
C GLU A 121 -15.96 28.96 2.18
N ASP A 122 -15.11 29.85 1.66
CA ASP A 122 -14.91 31.19 2.23
C ASP A 122 -16.23 31.98 2.23
N GLY A 123 -16.81 32.19 3.42
CA GLY A 123 -18.04 32.97 3.62
C GLY A 123 -19.35 32.17 3.67
N SER A 124 -19.37 30.90 3.22
CA SER A 124 -20.57 30.03 3.26
C SER A 124 -20.50 28.94 4.33
N GLY A 125 -19.30 28.64 4.86
CA GLY A 125 -19.11 27.68 5.94
C GLY A 125 -18.75 26.28 5.44
N VAL A 126 -19.15 25.27 6.20
CA VAL A 126 -18.70 23.88 5.99
C VAL A 126 -19.55 23.18 4.92
N VAL A 127 -18.90 22.70 3.87
CA VAL A 127 -19.51 21.99 2.73
C VAL A 127 -19.53 20.48 2.95
N LEU A 128 -18.44 19.94 3.50
CA LEU A 128 -18.29 18.51 3.80
C LEU A 128 -17.53 18.34 5.11
N GLN A 129 -17.93 17.36 5.91
CA GLN A 129 -17.15 16.90 7.06
C GLN A 129 -16.82 15.42 6.87
N ALA A 130 -15.62 15.04 7.27
CA ALA A 130 -15.24 13.65 7.37
C ALA A 130 -14.44 13.41 8.65
N HIS A 131 -14.44 12.16 9.09
CA HIS A 131 -13.59 11.69 10.17
C HIS A 131 -12.73 10.53 9.68
N ARG A 132 -11.61 10.34 10.35
CA ARG A 132 -10.66 9.26 10.11
C ARG A 132 -10.92 8.15 11.11
N ASP A 133 -11.16 6.95 10.63
CA ASP A 133 -11.31 5.78 11.50
C ASP A 133 -9.98 5.27 12.05
N ARG A 134 -10.03 4.25 12.92
CA ARG A 134 -8.84 3.64 13.53
C ARG A 134 -7.87 3.00 12.51
N TYR A 135 -8.31 2.78 11.27
CA TYR A 135 -7.50 2.23 10.18
C TYR A 135 -7.05 3.34 9.20
N GLY A 136 -7.20 4.60 9.57
CA GLY A 136 -6.76 5.73 8.77
C GLY A 136 -7.70 6.09 7.62
N ARG A 137 -8.86 5.43 7.47
CA ARG A 137 -9.79 5.66 6.35
C ARG A 137 -10.67 6.86 6.65
N TRP A 138 -10.87 7.70 5.64
CA TRP A 138 -11.72 8.88 5.73
C TRP A 138 -13.16 8.56 5.33
N ARG A 139 -14.12 8.94 6.17
CA ARG A 139 -15.55 8.68 5.97
C ARG A 139 -16.37 9.95 6.25
N SER A 140 -17.30 10.28 5.36
CA SER A 140 -18.22 11.42 5.50
C SER A 140 -19.48 11.11 6.30
N THR A 141 -19.78 9.83 6.54
CA THR A 141 -20.91 9.37 7.34
C THR A 141 -20.39 8.63 8.56
N GLU A 142 -20.95 8.94 9.73
CA GLU A 142 -20.71 8.14 10.94
C GLU A 142 -21.27 6.74 10.70
N GLU A 143 -20.38 5.75 10.62
CA GLU A 143 -20.84 4.37 10.62
C GLU A 143 -21.38 4.00 12.00
N PRO A 144 -22.43 3.17 12.06
CA PRO A 144 -22.82 2.56 13.32
C PRO A 144 -21.60 1.82 13.91
N ALA A 145 -21.47 1.87 15.24
CA ALA A 145 -20.41 1.18 15.97
C ALA A 145 -20.16 -0.23 15.40
N SER A 146 -18.88 -0.54 15.17
CA SER A 146 -18.34 -1.79 14.59
C SER A 146 -19.34 -2.96 14.52
N ARG A 147 -19.58 -3.46 13.30
CA ARG A 147 -20.33 -4.71 13.07
C ARG A 147 -19.58 -5.96 13.56
N ALA A 148 -18.37 -5.81 14.10
CA ALA A 148 -17.59 -6.92 14.59
C ALA A 148 -18.31 -7.62 15.73
N SER A 149 -18.61 -8.90 15.53
CA SER A 149 -19.18 -9.80 16.53
C SER A 149 -18.26 -11.00 16.80
N GLY A 150 -17.12 -11.06 16.10
CA GLY A 150 -16.11 -12.12 16.22
C GLY A 150 -15.02 -11.82 17.26
N PRO A 151 -14.14 -12.80 17.52
CA PRO A 151 -12.98 -12.60 18.38
C PRO A 151 -12.03 -11.55 17.79
N SER A 152 -11.35 -10.81 18.66
CA SER A 152 -10.34 -9.85 18.24
C SER A 152 -9.15 -10.58 17.58
N VAL A 153 -8.71 -10.09 16.43
CA VAL A 153 -7.57 -10.63 15.66
C VAL A 153 -6.45 -9.61 15.71
N THR A 154 -5.40 -9.90 16.48
CA THR A 154 -4.22 -9.02 16.56
C THR A 154 -3.25 -9.30 15.41
N ILE A 155 -3.03 -8.29 14.56
CA ILE A 155 -2.03 -8.32 13.49
C ILE A 155 -0.85 -7.43 13.86
N ALA A 156 0.36 -8.00 13.81
CA ALA A 156 1.59 -7.22 13.88
C ALA A 156 1.88 -6.61 12.51
N LEU A 157 1.75 -5.30 12.38
CA LEU A 157 2.13 -4.55 11.18
C LEU A 157 3.56 -4.03 11.38
N ILE A 158 4.50 -4.53 10.57
CA ILE A 158 5.92 -4.22 10.71
C ILE A 158 6.24 -2.87 10.05
N GLY A 159 5.97 -1.80 10.80
CA GLY A 159 6.17 -0.41 10.46
C GLY A 159 5.74 0.49 11.63
N ARG A 160 6.16 1.76 11.61
CA ARG A 160 5.72 2.72 12.63
C ARG A 160 4.29 3.14 12.38
N GLU A 161 3.53 3.36 13.45
CA GLU A 161 2.15 3.88 13.38
C GLU A 161 2.09 5.21 12.62
N CYS A 162 3.04 6.12 12.90
CA CYS A 162 3.11 7.41 12.20
C CYS A 162 3.32 7.26 10.68
N ASP A 163 4.08 6.25 10.22
CA ASP A 163 4.28 6.02 8.79
C ASP A 163 2.96 5.62 8.12
N GLN A 164 2.13 4.84 8.80
CA GLN A 164 0.84 4.39 8.27
C GLN A 164 -0.21 5.51 8.28
N HIS A 165 -0.19 6.40 9.27
CA HIS A 165 -1.18 7.47 9.37
C HIS A 165 -0.79 8.76 8.62
N GLN A 166 0.51 9.06 8.51
CA GLN A 166 0.99 10.34 7.98
C GLN A 166 1.65 10.23 6.61
N GLN A 167 2.22 9.07 6.25
CA GLN A 167 3.03 8.92 5.04
C GLN A 167 2.44 7.97 3.99
N TYR A 168 2.12 6.73 4.33
CA TYR A 168 1.64 5.72 3.39
C TYR A 168 0.42 4.97 3.96
N PRO A 169 -0.81 5.39 3.63
CA PRO A 169 -2.02 4.90 4.31
C PRO A 169 -2.56 3.58 3.78
N ALA A 170 -2.05 3.08 2.64
CA ALA A 170 -2.71 2.01 1.90
C ALA A 170 -2.79 0.70 2.67
N THR A 171 -1.71 0.27 3.32
CA THR A 171 -1.66 -1.01 4.03
C THR A 171 -2.65 -1.05 5.18
N LEU A 172 -2.66 -0.03 6.03
CA LEU A 172 -3.58 0.05 7.17
C LEU A 172 -5.03 0.15 6.72
N ALA A 173 -5.31 0.98 5.71
CA ALA A 173 -6.65 1.12 5.14
C ALA A 173 -7.16 -0.21 4.55
N ALA A 174 -6.30 -0.94 3.83
CA ALA A 174 -6.64 -2.20 3.20
C ALA A 174 -6.90 -3.32 4.22
N LEU A 175 -6.15 -3.34 5.32
CA LEU A 175 -6.42 -4.21 6.47
C LEU A 175 -7.81 -3.93 7.08
N GLY A 176 -8.17 -2.65 7.24
CA GLY A 176 -9.49 -2.23 7.69
C GLY A 176 -10.61 -2.73 6.79
N ASP A 177 -10.45 -2.64 5.47
CA ASP A 177 -11.46 -3.13 4.51
C ASP A 177 -11.67 -4.64 4.61
N ALA A 178 -10.58 -5.39 4.71
CA ALA A 178 -10.64 -6.85 4.83
C ALA A 178 -11.28 -7.27 6.16
N ALA A 179 -10.97 -6.56 7.25
CA ALA A 179 -11.58 -6.80 8.56
C ALA A 179 -13.09 -6.54 8.55
N ASP A 180 -13.52 -5.41 7.95
CA ASP A 180 -14.95 -5.07 7.84
C ASP A 180 -15.71 -6.10 7.00
N ALA A 181 -15.14 -6.54 5.88
CA ALA A 181 -15.74 -7.56 5.02
C ALA A 181 -15.88 -8.93 5.70
N LEU A 182 -14.97 -9.26 6.61
CA LEU A 182 -15.00 -10.50 7.41
C LEU A 182 -15.79 -10.37 8.72
N GLY A 183 -16.17 -9.16 9.12
CA GLY A 183 -16.79 -8.89 10.42
C GLY A 183 -15.86 -9.16 11.61
N PHE A 184 -14.54 -9.01 11.43
CA PHE A 184 -13.54 -9.22 12.46
C PHE A 184 -13.26 -7.93 13.24
N ASP A 185 -13.05 -8.06 14.55
CA ASP A 185 -12.48 -6.97 15.34
C ASP A 185 -10.95 -6.99 15.17
N LEU A 186 -10.45 -6.23 14.21
CA LEU A 186 -9.02 -6.18 13.94
C LEU A 186 -8.32 -5.20 14.89
N ASP A 187 -7.37 -5.74 15.66
CA ASP A 187 -6.40 -5.02 16.47
C ASP A 187 -5.06 -4.97 15.71
N VAL A 188 -4.52 -3.77 15.47
CA VAL A 188 -3.27 -3.59 14.73
C VAL A 188 -2.19 -3.13 15.68
N ARG A 189 -1.18 -3.98 15.89
CA ARG A 189 0.01 -3.65 16.66
C ARG A 189 1.11 -3.19 15.72
N PHE A 190 1.46 -1.91 15.77
CA PHE A 190 2.57 -1.35 15.01
C PHE A 190 3.89 -1.67 15.70
N ILE A 191 4.84 -2.23 14.95
CA ILE A 191 6.19 -2.56 15.45
C ILE A 191 7.19 -2.02 14.45
N ALA A 192 8.06 -1.09 14.88
CA ALA A 192 9.08 -0.55 13.99
C ALA A 192 10.04 -1.67 13.58
N ALA A 193 10.33 -1.77 12.29
CA ALA A 193 11.22 -2.81 11.78
C ALA A 193 12.62 -2.72 12.42
N GLN A 194 13.10 -1.50 12.70
CA GLN A 194 14.41 -1.26 13.31
C GLN A 194 14.53 -1.80 14.74
N ASP A 195 13.40 -2.05 15.41
CA ASP A 195 13.38 -2.58 16.77
C ASP A 195 13.38 -4.12 16.79
N ILE A 196 13.33 -4.78 15.63
CA ILE A 196 13.23 -6.25 15.53
C ILE A 196 14.59 -6.85 15.20
N ASP A 197 15.06 -7.73 16.08
CA ASP A 197 16.25 -8.54 15.89
C ASP A 197 16.02 -9.99 16.37
N CYS A 198 17.01 -10.85 16.17
CA CYS A 198 16.90 -12.26 16.50
C CYS A 198 16.79 -12.55 18.00
N ASP A 199 17.18 -11.61 18.86
CA ASP A 199 17.14 -11.74 20.32
C ASP A 199 15.76 -11.34 20.88
N ASN A 200 15.04 -10.46 20.18
CA ASN A 200 13.79 -9.87 20.67
C ASN A 200 12.53 -10.24 19.86
N ALA A 201 12.67 -10.83 18.66
CA ALA A 201 11.54 -11.12 17.77
C ALA A 201 10.44 -11.95 18.45
N GLU A 202 10.80 -12.95 19.24
CA GLU A 202 9.83 -13.75 20.00
C GLU A 202 9.01 -12.89 20.97
N THR A 203 9.67 -12.01 21.73
CA THR A 203 9.00 -11.13 22.69
C THR A 203 8.08 -10.13 21.99
N LEU A 204 8.48 -9.63 20.82
CA LEU A 204 7.70 -8.64 20.09
C LEU A 204 6.51 -9.25 19.32
N LEU A 205 6.64 -10.49 18.84
CA LEU A 205 5.74 -11.06 17.83
C LEU A 205 4.95 -12.29 18.30
N ALA A 206 5.27 -12.92 19.45
CA ALA A 206 4.64 -14.17 19.87
C ALA A 206 3.11 -14.08 20.03
N ASP A 207 2.59 -12.94 20.47
CA ASP A 207 1.16 -12.70 20.68
C ASP A 207 0.40 -12.36 19.39
N ALA A 208 1.11 -12.14 18.28
CA ALA A 208 0.49 -11.81 17.01
C ALA A 208 -0.21 -13.04 16.40
N ARG A 209 -1.46 -12.84 15.95
CA ARG A 209 -2.22 -13.83 15.18
C ARG A 209 -1.78 -13.89 13.73
N GLY A 210 -1.21 -12.80 13.23
CA GLY A 210 -0.58 -12.70 11.91
C GLY A 210 0.43 -11.56 11.87
N ILE A 211 1.37 -11.64 10.94
CA ILE A 211 2.42 -10.64 10.69
C ILE A 211 2.25 -10.10 9.27
N LEU A 212 2.16 -8.78 9.11
CA LEU A 212 2.13 -8.13 7.81
C LEU A 212 3.40 -7.30 7.62
N LEU A 213 4.11 -7.60 6.53
CA LEU A 213 5.32 -6.92 6.08
C LEU A 213 4.97 -5.95 4.94
N PRO A 214 4.89 -4.64 5.19
CA PRO A 214 4.52 -3.67 4.17
C PRO A 214 5.67 -3.41 3.19
N GLY A 215 5.32 -2.80 2.06
CA GLY A 215 6.30 -2.18 1.16
C GLY A 215 7.01 -0.99 1.82
N GLY A 216 8.02 -0.45 1.14
CA GLY A 216 8.67 0.80 1.54
C GLY A 216 9.97 1.04 0.77
N ALA A 217 10.40 2.30 0.73
CA ALA A 217 11.67 2.68 0.11
C ALA A 217 12.84 2.74 1.13
N ASP A 218 12.54 2.76 2.43
CA ASP A 218 13.58 2.81 3.48
C ASP A 218 14.23 1.44 3.72
N MET A 219 15.47 1.31 3.25
CA MET A 219 16.25 0.07 3.36
C MET A 219 16.70 -0.24 4.79
N ALA A 220 16.64 0.72 5.73
CA ALA A 220 16.88 0.44 7.14
C ALA A 220 15.84 -0.52 7.74
N ARG A 221 14.69 -0.70 7.10
CA ARG A 221 13.62 -1.61 7.52
C ARG A 221 13.90 -3.09 7.16
N VAL A 222 14.82 -3.36 6.24
CA VAL A 222 14.99 -4.71 5.66
C VAL A 222 15.42 -5.75 6.68
N ALA A 223 16.40 -5.44 7.54
CA ALA A 223 16.91 -6.41 8.51
C ALA A 223 15.80 -6.92 9.44
N GLY A 224 15.00 -6.00 9.99
CA GLY A 224 13.88 -6.35 10.86
C GLY A 224 12.72 -7.05 10.13
N GLN A 225 12.42 -6.68 8.88
CA GLN A 225 11.40 -7.40 8.10
C GLN A 225 11.83 -8.85 7.78
N ILE A 226 13.12 -9.07 7.45
CA ILE A 226 13.68 -10.42 7.26
C ILE A 226 13.54 -11.22 8.54
N GLU A 227 13.86 -10.63 9.69
CA GLU A 227 13.77 -11.30 10.98
C GLU A 227 12.32 -11.59 11.38
N ALA A 228 11.39 -10.66 11.17
CA ALA A 228 9.96 -10.89 11.40
C ALA A 228 9.41 -12.00 10.51
N ALA A 229 9.81 -12.07 9.23
CA ALA A 229 9.46 -13.17 8.33
C ALA A 229 10.03 -14.52 8.81
N ARG A 230 11.30 -14.52 9.24
CA ARG A 230 11.99 -15.70 9.78
C ARG A 230 11.28 -16.24 11.02
N PHE A 231 10.98 -15.35 11.97
CA PHE A 231 10.26 -15.73 13.19
C PHE A 231 8.84 -16.22 12.87
N GLY A 232 8.10 -15.51 12.02
CA GLY A 232 6.76 -15.91 11.60
C GLY A 232 6.73 -17.31 10.99
N TRP A 233 7.71 -17.63 10.13
CA TRP A 233 7.90 -18.96 9.57
C TRP A 233 8.15 -20.03 10.64
N LEU A 234 9.11 -19.80 11.53
CA LEU A 234 9.49 -20.77 12.57
C LEU A 234 8.39 -21.01 13.61
N ALA A 235 7.64 -19.96 13.94
CA ALA A 235 6.53 -20.01 14.88
C ALA A 235 5.19 -20.39 14.23
N SER A 236 5.17 -20.66 12.92
CA SER A 236 3.95 -20.93 12.15
C SER A 236 2.87 -19.85 12.30
N ILE A 237 3.28 -18.58 12.44
CA ILE A 237 2.38 -17.43 12.51
C ILE A 237 2.10 -16.98 11.07
N PRO A 238 0.83 -16.88 10.63
CA PRO A 238 0.46 -16.32 9.33
C PRO A 238 1.29 -15.08 8.95
N VAL A 239 1.92 -15.10 7.76
CA VAL A 239 2.72 -13.97 7.25
C VAL A 239 2.21 -13.53 5.87
N ALA A 240 1.94 -12.24 5.72
CA ALA A 240 1.71 -11.59 4.44
C ALA A 240 2.79 -10.55 4.15
N GLY A 241 3.23 -10.42 2.89
CA GLY A 241 4.23 -9.43 2.52
C GLY A 241 3.98 -8.77 1.17
N PHE A 242 4.12 -7.45 1.10
CA PHE A 242 3.86 -6.65 -0.12
C PHE A 242 5.14 -5.95 -0.56
N SER A 243 5.48 -6.02 -1.85
CA SER A 243 6.69 -5.44 -2.41
C SER A 243 7.93 -5.80 -1.56
N LEU A 244 8.56 -4.83 -0.87
CA LEU A 244 9.66 -5.05 0.07
C LEU A 244 9.38 -6.17 1.09
N GLY A 245 8.14 -6.32 1.54
CA GLY A 245 7.73 -7.41 2.44
C GLY A 245 7.91 -8.79 1.82
N MET A 246 7.49 -8.99 0.56
CA MET A 246 7.72 -10.26 -0.15
C MET A 246 9.23 -10.50 -0.33
N GLN A 247 10.00 -9.45 -0.61
CA GLN A 247 11.45 -9.54 -0.77
C GLN A 247 12.14 -9.99 0.52
N SER A 248 11.73 -9.43 1.64
CA SER A 248 12.18 -9.80 2.98
C SER A 248 11.81 -11.25 3.31
N MET A 249 10.59 -11.68 2.97
CA MET A 249 10.15 -13.08 3.13
C MET A 249 11.01 -14.05 2.35
N ALA A 250 11.19 -13.84 1.04
CA ALA A 250 12.01 -14.72 0.21
C ALA A 250 13.46 -14.77 0.71
N THR A 251 14.01 -13.64 1.13
CA THR A 251 15.37 -13.56 1.68
C THR A 251 15.49 -14.37 2.99
N ALA A 252 14.53 -14.25 3.90
CA ALA A 252 14.51 -15.02 5.15
C ALA A 252 14.50 -16.54 4.90
N ILE A 253 13.65 -17.00 3.97
CA ILE A 253 13.54 -18.41 3.60
C ILE A 253 14.81 -18.90 2.90
N ALA A 254 15.41 -18.09 2.03
CA ALA A 254 16.69 -18.44 1.39
C ALA A 254 17.80 -18.64 2.42
N ARG A 255 17.91 -17.76 3.42
CA ARG A 255 18.88 -17.91 4.53
C ARG A 255 18.65 -19.19 5.32
N LEU A 256 17.40 -19.52 5.63
CA LEU A 256 17.04 -20.77 6.33
C LEU A 256 17.37 -22.01 5.50
N ALA A 257 17.03 -22.01 4.21
CA ALA A 257 17.23 -23.16 3.32
C ALA A 257 18.72 -23.46 3.10
N LEU A 258 19.52 -22.41 2.91
CA LEU A 258 20.96 -22.53 2.63
C LEU A 258 21.83 -22.44 3.90
N LYS A 259 21.24 -22.17 5.06
CA LYS A 259 21.94 -21.96 6.33
C LYS A 259 23.08 -20.94 6.21
N SER A 260 22.78 -19.82 5.56
CA SER A 260 23.78 -18.79 5.22
C SER A 260 23.21 -17.39 5.42
N ASP A 261 23.91 -16.58 6.21
CA ASP A 261 23.62 -15.15 6.38
C ASP A 261 24.27 -14.28 5.29
N GLU A 262 25.02 -14.89 4.35
CA GLU A 262 25.66 -14.18 3.24
C GLU A 262 24.67 -13.79 2.13
N ILE A 263 23.41 -14.21 2.25
CA ILE A 263 22.32 -13.88 1.32
C ILE A 263 21.67 -12.58 1.78
N GLY A 264 21.53 -11.60 0.90
CA GLY A 264 20.94 -10.32 1.24
C GLY A 264 20.45 -9.54 0.02
N MET A 265 19.69 -8.50 0.29
CA MET A 265 19.17 -7.62 -0.77
C MET A 265 20.21 -6.56 -1.11
N THR A 266 20.58 -6.44 -2.38
CA THR A 266 21.69 -5.58 -2.83
C THR A 266 21.56 -4.12 -2.36
N ASP A 267 20.35 -3.55 -2.39
CA ASP A 267 20.10 -2.17 -1.96
C ASP A 267 20.22 -1.94 -0.45
N ALA A 268 19.98 -2.96 0.36
CA ALA A 268 19.98 -2.85 1.81
C ALA A 268 21.23 -3.42 2.47
N GLN A 269 21.87 -4.39 1.81
CA GLN A 269 22.99 -5.16 2.34
C GLN A 269 24.04 -5.34 1.23
N PRO A 270 24.78 -4.27 0.88
CA PRO A 270 25.74 -4.29 -0.24
C PRO A 270 26.91 -5.27 -0.03
N ASP A 271 27.19 -5.65 1.23
CA ASP A 271 28.23 -6.62 1.59
C ASP A 271 27.76 -8.09 1.49
N ALA A 272 26.49 -8.34 1.14
CA ALA A 272 25.98 -9.68 0.93
C ALA A 272 26.69 -10.35 -0.26
N ARG A 273 27.17 -11.59 -0.09
CA ARG A 273 27.86 -12.32 -1.16
C ARG A 273 26.90 -12.86 -2.20
N VAL A 274 25.66 -13.12 -1.82
CA VAL A 274 24.61 -13.61 -2.71
C VAL A 274 23.44 -12.64 -2.66
N ALA A 275 23.14 -12.02 -3.80
CA ALA A 275 21.96 -11.18 -3.94
C ALA A 275 20.69 -12.05 -3.94
N SER A 276 19.76 -11.78 -3.03
CA SER A 276 18.45 -12.41 -3.05
C SER A 276 17.53 -11.85 -4.13
N PHE A 277 17.76 -10.58 -4.49
CA PHE A 277 17.03 -9.85 -5.50
C PHE A 277 18.02 -9.19 -6.46
N GLU A 278 17.78 -9.33 -7.75
CA GLU A 278 18.60 -8.75 -8.82
C GLU A 278 17.83 -7.69 -9.60
N PRO A 279 18.51 -6.65 -10.14
CA PRO A 279 17.85 -5.63 -10.95
C PRO A 279 17.13 -6.24 -12.16
N ILE A 280 15.93 -5.76 -12.47
CA ILE A 280 15.16 -6.25 -13.63
C ILE A 280 15.77 -5.70 -14.92
N HIS A 281 15.96 -4.37 -14.97
CA HIS A 281 16.54 -3.67 -16.11
C HIS A 281 17.50 -2.58 -15.62
N VAL A 282 18.63 -2.47 -16.30
CA VAL A 282 19.61 -1.41 -16.14
C VAL A 282 19.59 -0.61 -17.44
N GLY A 283 19.27 0.68 -17.37
CA GLY A 283 19.29 1.59 -18.49
C GLY A 283 20.70 1.80 -19.04
N ASP A 284 20.79 2.41 -20.23
CA ASP A 284 22.08 2.69 -20.89
C ASP A 284 23.00 3.61 -20.06
N ASP A 285 22.41 4.41 -19.17
CA ASP A 285 23.09 5.30 -18.21
C ASP A 285 23.46 4.61 -16.88
N GLY A 286 23.14 3.32 -16.73
CA GLY A 286 23.33 2.57 -15.50
C GLY A 286 22.20 2.75 -14.47
N ALA A 287 21.19 3.58 -14.75
CA ALA A 287 20.07 3.77 -13.85
C ALA A 287 19.12 2.55 -13.88
N LEU A 288 18.59 2.18 -12.71
CA LEU A 288 17.64 1.09 -12.62
C LEU A 288 16.25 1.55 -13.09
N LEU A 289 15.68 0.83 -14.05
CA LEU A 289 14.34 1.13 -14.54
C LEU A 289 13.29 0.50 -13.64
N HIS A 290 12.38 1.32 -13.13
CA HIS A 290 11.25 0.82 -12.35
C HIS A 290 10.25 0.10 -13.24
N ARG A 291 9.79 -1.06 -12.77
CA ARG A 291 8.56 -1.70 -13.24
C ARG A 291 7.38 -1.05 -12.51
N VAL A 292 6.71 -0.16 -13.22
CA VAL A 292 5.57 0.64 -12.74
C VAL A 292 4.27 0.28 -13.43
N GLY A 293 3.16 0.66 -12.80
CA GLY A 293 1.82 0.60 -13.37
C GLY A 293 1.05 -0.67 -13.04
N LEU A 294 -0.13 -0.80 -13.63
CA LEU A 294 -0.93 -2.02 -13.54
C LEU A 294 -0.32 -3.07 -14.46
N ARG A 295 0.06 -4.21 -13.89
CA ARG A 295 0.72 -5.29 -14.62
C ARG A 295 -0.07 -6.59 -14.50
N PRO A 296 -0.32 -7.30 -15.62
CA PRO A 296 -0.90 -8.63 -15.55
C PRO A 296 0.06 -9.60 -14.83
N ILE A 297 -0.52 -10.55 -14.12
CA ILE A 297 0.21 -11.64 -13.47
C ILE A 297 -0.36 -12.98 -13.92
N SER A 298 0.49 -14.00 -13.95
CA SER A 298 0.18 -15.36 -14.38
C SER A 298 0.32 -16.32 -13.19
N PRO A 299 -0.77 -16.59 -12.45
CA PRO A 299 -0.75 -17.53 -11.33
C PRO A 299 -0.44 -18.96 -11.77
N VAL A 300 0.29 -19.70 -10.95
CA VAL A 300 0.59 -21.12 -11.16
C VAL A 300 -0.67 -21.94 -10.86
N PRO A 301 -1.18 -22.75 -11.79
CA PRO A 301 -2.37 -23.56 -11.57
C PRO A 301 -2.25 -24.47 -10.34
N GLY A 302 -3.29 -24.48 -9.50
CA GLY A 302 -3.33 -25.26 -8.26
C GLY A 302 -2.71 -24.57 -7.04
N SER A 303 -2.09 -23.39 -7.20
CA SER A 303 -1.66 -22.55 -6.09
C SER A 303 -2.83 -21.90 -5.36
N ARG A 304 -2.61 -21.50 -4.09
CA ARG A 304 -3.57 -20.71 -3.31
C ARG A 304 -3.79 -19.35 -3.94
N ILE A 305 -2.74 -18.71 -4.47
CA ILE A 305 -2.83 -17.46 -5.24
C ILE A 305 -3.74 -17.64 -6.47
N ALA A 306 -3.59 -18.71 -7.25
CA ALA A 306 -4.46 -18.97 -8.39
C ALA A 306 -5.93 -19.20 -8.00
N ALA A 307 -6.18 -19.78 -6.82
CA ALA A 307 -7.53 -20.04 -6.33
C ALA A 307 -8.23 -18.78 -5.79
N MET A 308 -7.48 -17.76 -5.32
CA MET A 308 -8.06 -16.55 -4.72
C MET A 308 -8.23 -15.39 -5.71
N LEU A 309 -7.42 -15.35 -6.78
CA LEU A 309 -7.42 -14.25 -7.73
C LEU A 309 -8.39 -14.48 -8.89
N ASP A 310 -8.77 -13.39 -9.55
CA ASP A 310 -9.61 -13.43 -10.76
C ASP A 310 -8.92 -14.13 -11.93
N ALA A 311 -9.71 -14.45 -12.97
CA ALA A 311 -9.24 -15.17 -14.15
C ALA A 311 -8.17 -14.43 -14.98
N GLN A 312 -8.11 -13.10 -14.90
CA GLN A 312 -7.11 -12.25 -15.54
C GLN A 312 -6.56 -11.26 -14.52
N PRO A 313 -5.76 -11.74 -13.56
CA PRO A 313 -5.36 -10.93 -12.44
C PRO A 313 -4.29 -9.93 -12.85
N SER A 314 -4.32 -8.77 -12.21
CA SER A 314 -3.30 -7.75 -12.34
C SER A 314 -2.97 -7.14 -10.99
N VAL A 315 -1.80 -6.56 -10.87
CA VAL A 315 -1.32 -5.91 -9.65
C VAL A 315 -0.61 -4.62 -10.00
N LEU A 316 -0.77 -3.61 -9.14
CA LEU A 316 -0.02 -2.37 -9.24
C LEU A 316 1.43 -2.61 -8.79
N CYS A 317 2.39 -2.24 -9.63
CA CYS A 317 3.81 -2.48 -9.38
C CYS A 317 4.56 -1.16 -9.21
N ASN A 318 5.50 -1.12 -8.27
CA ASN A 318 6.51 -0.08 -8.16
C ASN A 318 7.78 -0.71 -7.57
N HIS A 319 8.51 -1.44 -8.39
CA HIS A 319 9.74 -2.10 -7.97
C HIS A 319 10.71 -2.19 -9.16
N ARG A 320 12.01 -2.31 -8.86
CA ARG A 320 13.09 -2.40 -9.88
C ARG A 320 13.92 -3.68 -9.77
N TYR A 321 13.54 -4.56 -8.85
CA TYR A 321 14.19 -5.84 -8.58
C TYR A 321 13.25 -7.01 -8.80
N ARG A 322 13.83 -8.17 -9.16
CA ARG A 322 13.17 -9.49 -9.19
C ARG A 322 13.91 -10.47 -8.29
N LEU A 323 13.21 -11.50 -7.82
CA LEU A 323 13.83 -12.61 -7.09
C LEU A 323 14.95 -13.22 -7.95
N ASN A 324 16.10 -13.47 -7.35
CA ASN A 324 17.19 -14.19 -8.01
C ASN A 324 16.70 -15.61 -8.36
N PRO A 325 16.61 -16.00 -9.64
CA PRO A 325 16.08 -17.31 -10.04
C PRO A 325 16.86 -18.50 -9.44
N ALA A 326 18.14 -18.31 -9.10
CA ALA A 326 18.95 -19.33 -8.44
C ALA A 326 18.45 -19.69 -7.02
N LEU A 327 17.61 -18.84 -6.41
CA LEU A 327 17.05 -19.07 -5.09
C LEU A 327 15.68 -19.77 -5.11
N GLU A 328 15.03 -19.92 -6.25
CA GLU A 328 13.74 -20.62 -6.33
C GLU A 328 13.84 -22.07 -5.84
N ALA A 329 14.86 -22.81 -6.29
CA ALA A 329 15.07 -24.19 -5.84
C ALA A 329 15.37 -24.28 -4.33
N PRO A 330 16.26 -23.45 -3.75
CA PRO A 330 16.41 -23.33 -2.31
C PRO A 330 15.10 -23.07 -1.55
N LEU A 331 14.29 -22.10 -1.98
CA LEU A 331 12.98 -21.81 -1.36
C LEU A 331 12.07 -23.05 -1.37
N ALA A 332 12.02 -23.76 -2.50
CA ALA A 332 11.21 -24.96 -2.66
C ALA A 332 11.60 -26.10 -1.70
N THR A 333 12.86 -26.18 -1.26
CA THR A 333 13.28 -27.18 -0.26
C THR A 333 12.59 -27.02 1.09
N LEU A 334 12.14 -25.80 1.41
CA LEU A 334 11.34 -25.48 2.60
C LEU A 334 9.83 -25.43 2.31
N GLY A 335 9.40 -25.74 1.09
CA GLY A 335 7.99 -25.71 0.69
C GLY A 335 7.46 -24.34 0.29
N VAL A 336 8.35 -23.35 0.09
CA VAL A 336 7.98 -22.05 -0.48
C VAL A 336 8.19 -22.10 -1.99
N ILE A 337 7.14 -21.81 -2.76
CA ILE A 337 7.16 -21.81 -4.21
C ILE A 337 6.90 -20.41 -4.76
N VAL A 338 7.32 -20.16 -6.00
CA VAL A 338 6.79 -19.05 -6.80
C VAL A 338 5.40 -19.46 -7.29
N SER A 339 4.38 -18.72 -6.89
CA SER A 339 2.96 -19.03 -7.18
C SER A 339 2.33 -18.11 -8.22
N ALA A 340 3.03 -17.06 -8.66
CA ALA A 340 2.67 -16.29 -9.84
C ALA A 340 3.93 -15.71 -10.49
N HIS A 341 3.90 -15.57 -11.80
CA HIS A 341 4.95 -14.90 -12.59
C HIS A 341 4.38 -13.71 -13.37
N ASP A 342 5.25 -12.88 -13.93
CA ASP A 342 4.86 -11.97 -15.00
C ASP A 342 4.56 -12.74 -16.30
N GLU A 343 4.07 -12.03 -17.32
CA GLU A 343 3.75 -12.64 -18.63
C GLU A 343 4.94 -13.33 -19.30
N SER A 344 6.17 -12.88 -19.01
CA SER A 344 7.37 -13.50 -19.55
C SER A 344 7.80 -14.77 -18.80
N GLY A 345 7.24 -15.03 -17.62
CA GLY A 345 7.68 -16.09 -16.71
C GLY A 345 8.97 -15.78 -15.96
N SER A 346 9.59 -14.61 -16.18
CA SER A 346 10.94 -14.29 -15.69
C SER A 346 10.96 -13.54 -14.37
N ILE A 347 9.84 -13.00 -13.92
CA ILE A 347 9.71 -12.26 -12.66
C ILE A 347 8.74 -13.02 -11.77
N ALA A 348 9.19 -13.41 -10.58
CA ALA A 348 8.33 -13.91 -9.53
C ALA A 348 7.44 -12.77 -8.99
N GLU A 349 6.13 -12.87 -9.22
CA GLU A 349 5.12 -11.89 -8.79
C GLU A 349 4.48 -12.25 -7.46
N ALA A 350 4.43 -13.54 -7.12
CA ALA A 350 3.97 -14.01 -5.83
C ALA A 350 4.76 -15.24 -5.38
N ILE A 351 4.94 -15.35 -4.06
CA ILE A 351 5.42 -16.58 -3.41
C ILE A 351 4.37 -17.07 -2.43
N GLU A 352 4.30 -18.39 -2.22
CA GLU A 352 3.47 -18.96 -1.17
C GLU A 352 4.07 -20.25 -0.59
N ALA A 353 3.59 -20.68 0.57
CA ALA A 353 3.89 -21.98 1.15
C ALA A 353 2.64 -22.84 1.38
N ASP A 354 2.73 -24.11 1.02
CA ASP A 354 1.64 -25.08 1.13
C ASP A 354 1.48 -25.63 2.57
N LYS A 355 2.58 -25.87 3.27
CA LYS A 355 2.66 -26.49 4.60
C LYS A 355 2.67 -25.50 5.76
N HIS A 356 2.64 -24.21 5.47
CA HIS A 356 2.50 -23.15 6.46
C HIS A 356 1.04 -22.70 6.55
N PRO A 357 0.50 -22.32 7.74
CA PRO A 357 -0.89 -21.88 7.87
C PRO A 357 -1.26 -20.79 6.85
N PHE A 358 -0.39 -19.79 6.74
CA PHE A 358 -0.40 -18.81 5.66
C PHE A 358 0.97 -18.16 5.56
N PHE A 359 1.65 -18.31 4.44
CA PHE A 359 2.87 -17.57 4.15
C PHE A 359 2.78 -17.22 2.67
N ALA A 360 2.34 -16.01 2.36
CA ALA A 360 2.14 -15.59 0.99
C ALA A 360 2.49 -14.11 0.82
N GLY A 361 3.16 -13.77 -0.27
CA GLY A 361 3.52 -12.39 -0.56
C GLY A 361 3.44 -12.10 -2.04
N MET A 362 3.29 -10.82 -2.37
CA MET A 362 3.26 -10.32 -3.74
C MET A 362 4.32 -9.24 -3.94
N GLN A 363 4.96 -9.23 -5.10
CA GLN A 363 5.98 -8.24 -5.47
C GLN A 363 5.35 -6.87 -5.77
N GLY A 364 4.09 -6.86 -6.20
CA GLY A 364 3.28 -5.66 -6.34
C GLY A 364 2.60 -5.21 -5.03
N HIS A 365 1.65 -4.31 -5.18
CA HIS A 365 0.95 -3.61 -4.11
C HIS A 365 -0.56 -3.97 -4.07
N PRO A 366 -0.93 -5.16 -3.54
CA PRO A 366 -2.34 -5.55 -3.41
C PRO A 366 -3.15 -4.58 -2.54
N GLU A 367 -2.51 -3.90 -1.58
CA GLU A 367 -3.11 -2.88 -0.73
C GLU A 367 -3.67 -1.69 -1.52
N LEU A 368 -3.08 -1.35 -2.68
CA LEU A 368 -3.56 -0.27 -3.55
C LEU A 368 -4.82 -0.65 -4.34
N SER A 369 -5.09 -1.96 -4.46
CA SER A 369 -6.28 -2.48 -5.16
C SER A 369 -7.45 -2.79 -4.20
N SER A 370 -7.19 -2.74 -2.89
CA SER A 370 -8.21 -2.94 -1.85
C SER A 370 -9.06 -1.68 -1.66
N ARG A 371 -10.37 -1.87 -1.52
CA ARG A 371 -11.32 -0.79 -1.19
C ARG A 371 -12.48 -1.32 -0.37
N ASP A 372 -13.26 -0.42 0.21
CA ASP A 372 -14.47 -0.79 0.94
C ASP A 372 -15.45 -1.57 0.05
N GLY A 373 -16.05 -2.63 0.60
CA GLY A 373 -16.90 -3.58 -0.13
C GLY A 373 -16.20 -4.46 -1.18
N ALA A 374 -14.92 -4.21 -1.49
CA ALA A 374 -14.12 -5.02 -2.41
C ALA A 374 -12.64 -5.08 -1.95
N PRO A 375 -12.36 -5.68 -0.77
CA PRO A 375 -11.00 -5.87 -0.31
C PRO A 375 -10.23 -6.86 -1.17
N HIS A 376 -8.91 -6.72 -1.22
CA HIS A 376 -8.08 -7.62 -2.03
C HIS A 376 -8.12 -9.06 -1.47
N PRO A 377 -8.29 -10.11 -2.31
CA PRO A 377 -8.44 -11.50 -1.83
C PRO A 377 -7.28 -12.01 -0.96
N LEU A 378 -6.06 -11.55 -1.23
CA LEU A 378 -4.89 -11.91 -0.42
C LEU A 378 -4.99 -11.41 1.04
N LEU A 379 -5.55 -10.21 1.26
CA LEU A 379 -5.76 -9.66 2.60
C LEU A 379 -6.86 -10.42 3.34
N ILE A 380 -7.95 -10.77 2.64
CA ILE A 380 -9.01 -11.64 3.17
C ILE A 380 -8.44 -12.97 3.63
N ALA A 381 -7.73 -13.68 2.76
CA ALA A 381 -7.17 -14.99 3.06
C ALA A 381 -6.13 -14.94 4.19
N PHE A 382 -5.37 -13.85 4.28
CA PHE A 382 -4.43 -13.61 5.38
C PHE A 382 -5.16 -13.45 6.72
N LEU A 383 -6.18 -12.59 6.80
CA LEU A 383 -6.94 -12.37 8.03
C LEU A 383 -7.72 -13.62 8.46
N GLU A 384 -8.30 -14.36 7.52
CA GLU A 384 -8.95 -15.65 7.83
C GLU A 384 -7.97 -16.65 8.43
N ALA A 385 -6.74 -16.72 7.90
CA ALA A 385 -5.72 -17.60 8.46
C ALA A 385 -5.27 -17.14 9.85
N ALA A 386 -5.11 -15.83 10.07
CA ALA A 386 -4.79 -15.25 11.37
C ALA A 386 -5.88 -15.57 12.40
N ALA A 387 -7.15 -15.43 12.03
CA ALA A 387 -8.28 -15.71 12.92
C ALA A 387 -8.41 -17.18 13.34
N ARG A 388 -7.92 -18.12 12.52
CA ARG A 388 -7.92 -19.57 12.85
C ARG A 388 -6.80 -19.99 13.77
N ARG A 389 -5.76 -19.17 13.94
CA ARG A 389 -4.65 -19.46 14.84
C ARG A 389 -5.19 -19.47 16.28
N SER A 390 -4.96 -20.55 17.03
CA SER A 390 -5.36 -20.72 18.45
C SER A 390 -4.33 -20.21 19.43
#